data_AF-A0A165PHW5-F1
#
_entry.id   AF-A0A165PHW5-F1
#
_cell.length_a   1.000
_cell.length_b   1.000
_cell.length_c   1.000
_cell.angle_alpha   90.00
_cell.angle_beta   90.00
_cell.angle_gamma   90.00
#
_symmetry.space_group_name_H-M   'P 1'
#
loop_
_entity.id
_entity.type
_entity.pdbx_description
1 polymer ?
#
loop_
_entity_poly.entity_id
_entity_poly.type
_entity_poly.pdbx_seq_one_letter_code
_entity_poly.pdbx_strand_id
1 'polypeptide(L)'
;MITVQRPKSATKRPDAAGEPESRRPRRTNIVVRAVKALVDPVIFVAQRHVTCDGGVGLLSHRKMVINLDGVRGPQTCGHCGLRFQHRQPRPLRATPPPSLDVGDSAFIL
;
A
#
# COMPACT_ATOMS: atom_id res chain seq x y z
N MET A 1 13.44 -3.80 26.37
CA MET A 1 13.33 -2.37 25.95
C MET A 1 12.36 -2.31 24.78
N ILE A 2 11.10 -1.97 25.02
CA ILE A 2 10.06 -1.89 23.99
C ILE A 2 9.83 -0.42 23.67
N THR A 3 9.97 -0.04 22.40
CA THR A 3 9.78 1.33 21.94
C THR A 3 8.29 1.70 21.99
N VAL A 4 7.93 2.58 22.93
CA VAL A 4 6.59 3.15 23.01
C VAL A 4 6.45 4.17 21.87
N GLN A 5 5.58 3.89 20.90
CA GLN A 5 5.21 4.88 19.88
C GLN A 5 4.46 6.04 20.54
N ARG A 6 4.97 7.26 20.40
CA ARG A 6 4.34 8.49 20.92
C ARG A 6 2.99 8.73 20.21
N PRO A 7 1.89 9.02 20.92
CA PRO A 7 0.64 9.40 20.27
C PRO A 7 0.80 10.77 19.58
N LYS A 8 0.22 10.90 18.39
CA LYS A 8 0.18 12.16 17.64
C LYS A 8 -0.46 13.24 18.50
N SER A 9 0.33 14.26 18.81
CA SER A 9 -0.06 15.45 19.55
C SER A 9 -1.36 16.06 19.01
N ALA A 10 -2.38 16.08 19.85
CA ALA A 10 -3.56 16.91 19.65
C ALA A 10 -3.19 18.37 19.95
N THR A 11 -2.58 19.06 18.99
CA THR A 11 -2.44 20.51 19.06
C THR A 11 -3.84 21.12 18.98
N LYS A 12 -4.39 21.56 20.12
CA LYS A 12 -5.60 22.39 20.13
C LYS A 12 -5.31 23.65 19.31
N ARG A 13 -5.98 23.79 18.16
CA ARG A 13 -6.01 25.06 17.42
C ARG A 13 -6.73 26.08 18.32
N PRO A 14 -6.23 27.31 18.46
CA PRO A 14 -6.94 28.35 19.19
C PRO A 14 -8.27 28.64 18.51
N ASP A 15 -9.31 28.79 19.32
CA ASP A 15 -10.69 28.97 18.88
C ASP A 15 -10.82 30.29 18.11
N ALA A 16 -11.22 30.18 16.84
CA ALA A 16 -11.46 31.31 15.94
C ALA A 16 -12.74 32.06 16.35
N ALA A 17 -12.66 32.87 17.40
CA ALA A 17 -13.70 33.81 17.79
C ALA A 17 -13.70 35.00 16.80
N GLY A 18 -14.61 34.99 15.82
CA GLY A 18 -14.87 36.16 14.96
C GLY A 18 -15.27 35.91 13.51
N GLU A 19 -15.13 34.69 12.97
CA GLU A 19 -15.48 34.41 11.56
C GLU A 19 -17.01 34.23 11.39
N PRO A 20 -17.70 34.97 10.49
CA PRO A 20 -19.12 34.77 10.23
C PRO A 20 -19.36 33.35 9.70
N GLU A 21 -20.39 32.68 10.24
CA GLU A 21 -20.75 31.29 9.93
C GLU A 21 -20.89 31.01 8.42
N SER A 22 -21.26 32.03 7.63
CA SER A 22 -21.38 31.96 6.16
C SER A 22 -20.05 31.72 5.43
N ARG A 23 -18.90 32.09 6.03
CA ARG A 23 -17.55 31.86 5.51
C ARG A 23 -16.90 30.59 6.03
N ARG A 24 -17.47 29.98 7.07
CA ARG A 24 -16.95 28.71 7.56
C ARG A 24 -17.17 27.67 6.46
N PRO A 25 -16.13 26.93 6.04
CA PRO A 25 -16.32 25.84 5.10
C PRO A 25 -17.29 24.88 5.78
N ARG A 26 -18.54 24.81 5.27
CA ARG A 26 -19.48 23.81 5.74
C ARG A 26 -18.77 22.49 5.54
N ARG A 27 -18.46 21.80 6.65
CA ARG A 27 -18.00 20.41 6.65
C ARG A 27 -19.16 19.57 6.15
N THR A 28 -19.48 19.70 4.87
CA THR A 28 -20.25 18.74 4.14
C THR A 28 -19.31 17.57 4.00
N ASN A 29 -19.44 16.63 4.93
CA ASN A 29 -18.81 15.33 4.85
C ASN A 29 -19.47 14.54 3.70
N ILE A 30 -19.38 15.06 2.48
CA ILE A 30 -19.71 14.34 1.27
C ILE A 30 -18.49 13.46 1.00
N VAL A 31 -18.32 12.46 1.86
CA VAL A 31 -17.36 11.38 1.64
C VAL A 31 -18.05 10.44 0.66
N VAL A 32 -18.09 10.83 -0.63
CA VAL A 32 -18.55 9.91 -1.67
C VAL A 32 -17.51 8.81 -1.78
N ARG A 33 -17.73 7.72 -1.05
CA ARG A 33 -17.04 6.46 -1.32
C ARG A 33 -17.66 5.90 -2.61
N ALA A 34 -17.16 6.37 -3.76
CA ALA A 34 -17.45 5.75 -5.03
C ALA A 34 -16.83 4.35 -5.03
N VAL A 35 -17.66 3.33 -4.75
CA VAL A 35 -17.25 1.92 -4.83
C VAL A 35 -17.24 1.52 -6.30
N LYS A 36 -16.21 1.96 -7.05
CA LYS A 36 -15.90 1.42 -8.38
C LYS A 36 -15.09 0.12 -8.23
N ALA A 37 -15.63 -0.84 -7.48
CA ALA A 37 -14.94 -2.09 -7.15
C ALA A 37 -15.49 -3.32 -7.87
N LEU A 38 -16.57 -3.17 -8.66
CA LEU A 38 -17.31 -4.29 -9.25
C LEU A 38 -17.15 -4.49 -10.76
N VAL A 39 -16.55 -3.55 -11.50
CA VAL A 39 -16.55 -3.62 -12.99
C VAL A 39 -15.17 -3.85 -13.59
N ASP A 40 -14.09 -3.44 -12.93
CA ASP A 40 -12.76 -3.55 -13.55
C ASP A 40 -12.20 -4.99 -13.43
N PRO A 41 -11.97 -5.69 -14.55
CA PRO A 41 -11.56 -7.08 -14.55
C PRO A 41 -10.14 -7.26 -14.01
N VAL A 42 -9.88 -8.43 -13.42
CA VAL A 42 -8.52 -8.83 -13.04
C VAL A 42 -7.75 -9.18 -14.32
N ILE A 43 -6.64 -8.49 -14.54
CA ILE A 43 -5.78 -8.69 -15.71
C ILE A 43 -4.79 -9.82 -15.40
N PHE A 44 -4.96 -10.95 -16.07
CA PHE A 44 -4.07 -12.10 -15.90
C PHE A 44 -2.83 -12.00 -16.79
N VAL A 45 -1.65 -12.01 -16.19
CA VAL A 45 -0.38 -11.96 -16.89
C VAL A 45 0.49 -13.19 -16.60
N ALA A 46 1.35 -13.54 -17.54
CA ALA A 46 2.34 -14.62 -17.38
C ALA A 46 3.71 -14.12 -16.87
N GLN A 47 3.88 -12.81 -16.75
CA GLN A 47 5.12 -12.17 -16.35
C GLN A 47 5.11 -11.85 -14.86
N ARG A 48 6.26 -12.02 -14.20
CA ARG A 48 6.46 -11.72 -12.77
C ARG A 48 6.36 -10.24 -12.45
N HIS A 49 6.74 -9.41 -13.41
CA HIS A 49 6.70 -7.96 -13.30
C HIS A 49 5.78 -7.42 -14.38
N VAL A 50 4.82 -6.59 -14.00
CA VAL A 50 3.92 -5.90 -14.93
C VAL A 50 4.21 -4.43 -14.89
N THR A 51 4.30 -3.82 -16.07
CA THR A 51 4.35 -2.38 -16.15
C THR A 51 2.95 -1.82 -16.24
N CYS A 52 2.62 -0.89 -15.36
CA CYS A 52 1.38 -0.13 -15.41
C CYS A 52 1.68 1.32 -15.77
N ASP A 53 1.10 1.77 -16.88
CA ASP A 53 1.27 3.12 -17.41
C ASP A 53 0.08 4.04 -17.09
N GLY A 54 -0.92 3.56 -16.34
CA GLY A 54 -2.09 4.36 -15.95
C GLY A 54 -3.06 4.70 -17.09
N GLY A 55 -2.79 4.27 -18.32
CA GLY A 55 -3.60 4.59 -19.50
C GLY A 55 -3.44 6.04 -19.96
N VAL A 56 -4.34 6.50 -20.84
CA VAL A 56 -4.40 7.90 -21.32
C VAL A 56 -5.45 8.69 -20.53
N GLY A 57 -5.06 9.73 -19.78
CA GLY A 57 -6.01 10.60 -19.07
C GLY A 57 -5.42 11.38 -17.88
N LEU A 58 -6.23 12.27 -17.26
CA LEU A 58 -5.78 13.17 -16.18
C LEU A 58 -5.40 12.46 -14.87
N LEU A 59 -5.82 11.21 -14.69
CA LEU A 59 -5.46 10.32 -13.58
C LEU A 59 -4.41 9.27 -13.97
N SER A 60 -3.77 9.40 -15.14
CA SER A 60 -2.64 8.56 -15.51
C SER A 60 -1.47 8.87 -14.58
N HIS A 61 -0.92 7.84 -13.94
CA HIS A 61 0.27 7.98 -13.11
C HIS A 61 1.54 7.65 -13.91
N ARG A 62 2.70 7.96 -13.33
CA ARG A 62 3.98 7.57 -13.93
C ARG A 62 4.05 6.06 -14.09
N LYS A 63 4.65 5.63 -15.20
CA LYS A 63 5.04 4.25 -15.46
C LYS A 63 5.69 3.63 -14.22
N MET A 64 5.05 2.60 -13.68
CA MET A 64 5.52 1.86 -12.51
C MET A 64 5.51 0.38 -12.79
N VAL A 65 6.43 -0.35 -12.14
CA VAL A 65 6.50 -1.80 -12.23
C VAL A 65 5.87 -2.39 -10.98
N ILE A 66 4.90 -3.29 -11.16
CA ILE A 66 4.21 -4.03 -10.11
C ILE A 66 4.81 -5.44 -10.07
N ASN A 67 5.28 -5.85 -8.90
CA ASN A 67 5.76 -7.20 -8.67
C ASN A 67 4.60 -8.14 -8.31
N LEU A 68 4.50 -9.26 -9.03
CA LEU A 68 3.50 -10.30 -8.83
C LEU A 68 4.10 -11.60 -8.27
N ASP A 69 5.41 -11.64 -8.02
CA ASP A 69 6.05 -12.81 -7.43
C ASP A 69 5.56 -13.05 -6.00
N GLY A 70 5.25 -14.31 -5.68
CA GLY A 70 4.95 -14.71 -4.31
C GLY A 70 3.57 -14.35 -3.79
N VAL A 71 2.83 -13.51 -4.51
CA VAL A 71 1.50 -13.07 -4.10
C VAL A 71 0.46 -14.09 -4.57
N ARG A 72 -0.28 -14.67 -3.61
CA ARG A 72 -1.48 -15.46 -3.90
C ARG A 72 -2.69 -14.53 -3.99
N GLY A 73 -2.87 -13.86 -5.13
CA GLY A 73 -4.04 -13.02 -5.40
C GLY A 73 -3.77 -11.84 -6.34
N PRO A 74 -4.81 -11.06 -6.67
CA PRO A 74 -4.69 -9.87 -7.50
C PRO A 74 -3.98 -8.74 -6.74
N GLN A 75 -2.93 -8.20 -7.34
CA GLN A 75 -2.24 -6.99 -6.90
C GLN A 75 -2.83 -5.76 -7.56
N THR A 76 -3.03 -4.70 -6.79
CA THR A 76 -3.68 -3.47 -7.29
C THR A 76 -2.64 -2.39 -7.54
N CYS A 77 -2.74 -1.72 -8.67
CA CYS A 77 -2.07 -0.47 -8.96
C CYS A 77 -2.52 0.62 -7.98
N GLY A 78 -1.60 1.13 -7.15
CA GLY A 78 -1.93 2.10 -6.10
C GLY A 78 -2.45 3.46 -6.58
N HIS A 79 -2.34 3.75 -7.88
CA HIS A 79 -2.77 5.01 -8.47
C HIS A 79 -4.02 4.86 -9.35
N CYS A 80 -3.98 3.89 -10.27
CA CYS A 80 -5.04 3.67 -11.25
C CYS A 80 -6.13 2.68 -10.79
N GLY A 81 -5.87 1.87 -9.75
CA GLY A 81 -6.84 0.89 -9.23
C GLY A 81 -6.97 -0.39 -10.06
N LEU A 82 -6.26 -0.51 -11.18
CA LEU A 82 -6.21 -1.74 -11.99
C LEU A 82 -5.62 -2.91 -11.19
N ARG A 83 -6.16 -4.11 -11.43
CA ARG A 83 -5.77 -5.33 -10.72
C ARG A 83 -5.05 -6.28 -11.66
N PHE A 84 -3.89 -6.76 -11.25
CA PHE A 84 -3.05 -7.69 -12.00
C PHE A 84 -2.83 -8.96 -11.20
N GLN A 85 -2.95 -10.11 -11.85
CA GLN A 85 -2.69 -11.40 -11.21
C GLN A 85 -1.81 -12.28 -12.09
N HIS A 86 -0.83 -12.94 -11.47
CA HIS A 86 -0.04 -13.93 -12.18
C HIS A 86 -0.87 -15.18 -12.44
N ARG A 87 -0.85 -15.71 -13.68
CA ARG A 87 -1.59 -16.93 -14.04
C ARG A 87 -1.22 -18.13 -13.16
N GLN A 88 0.03 -18.20 -12.70
CA GLN A 88 0.52 -19.27 -11.84
C GLN A 88 1.36 -18.70 -10.67
N PRO A 89 0.75 -18.35 -9.53
CA PRO A 89 1.50 -17.76 -8.43
C PRO A 89 2.54 -18.76 -7.90
N ARG A 90 3.82 -18.44 -8.11
CA ARG A 90 4.93 -19.21 -7.53
C ARG A 90 5.08 -18.78 -6.06
N PRO A 91 5.32 -19.70 -5.10
CA PRO A 91 5.71 -19.30 -3.75
C PRO A 91 6.93 -18.37 -3.82
N LEU A 92 7.00 -17.38 -2.92
CA LEU A 92 8.25 -16.64 -2.72
C LEU A 92 9.35 -17.67 -2.50
N ARG A 93 10.50 -17.50 -3.16
CA ARG A 93 11.70 -18.22 -2.76
C ARG A 93 11.91 -17.89 -1.29
N ALA A 94 11.70 -18.86 -0.42
CA ALA A 94 12.10 -18.74 0.96
C ALA A 94 13.60 -18.43 0.92
N THR A 95 13.99 -17.23 1.34
CA THR A 95 15.35 -17.04 1.81
C THR A 95 15.51 -18.05 2.93
N PRO A 96 16.47 -18.99 2.85
CA PRO A 96 16.74 -19.84 4.01
C PRO A 96 16.95 -18.90 5.20
N PRO A 97 16.38 -19.22 6.38
CA PRO A 97 16.68 -18.43 7.57
C PRO A 97 18.20 -18.34 7.69
N PRO A 98 18.76 -17.20 8.14
CA PRO A 98 20.19 -17.12 8.40
C PRO A 98 20.55 -18.33 9.25
N SER A 99 21.51 -19.13 8.78
CA SER A 99 22.02 -20.27 9.52
C SER A 99 22.32 -19.78 10.93
N LEU A 100 21.60 -20.30 11.91
CA LEU A 100 21.97 -20.12 13.30
C LEU A 100 23.35 -20.74 13.42
N ASP A 101 24.38 -19.92 13.35
CA ASP A 101 25.75 -20.29 13.67
C ASP A 101 25.73 -20.64 15.17
N VAL A 102 25.46 -21.91 15.47
CA VAL A 102 25.69 -22.48 16.80
C VAL A 102 27.20 -22.44 16.96
N GLY A 103 27.68 -21.40 17.64
CA GLY A 103 29.06 -21.29 18.05
C GLY A 103 29.40 -22.46 18.96
N ASP A 104 30.08 -23.45 18.39
CA ASP A 104 30.90 -24.42 19.10
C ASP A 104 32.01 -23.68 19.84
N SER A 105 31.69 -23.11 21.00
CA SER A 105 32.69 -22.68 21.97
C SER A 105 33.09 -23.88 22.82
N ALA A 106 33.79 -24.81 22.19
CA ALA A 106 34.86 -25.53 22.87
C ALA A 106 35.86 -24.47 23.38
N PHE A 107 36.05 -24.41 24.71
CA PHE A 107 37.06 -23.69 25.51
C PHE A 107 36.40 -22.98 26.69
N ILE A 108 36.21 -23.70 27.80
CA ILE A 108 36.69 -23.27 29.12
C ILE A 108 37.22 -24.54 29.81
N LEU A 109 38.54 -24.68 29.75
CA LEU A 109 39.35 -25.43 30.73
C LEU A 109 39.37 -24.66 32.05
#